data_AF-A0A3P6B4G8-F1
#
_entry.id   AF-A0A3P6B4G8-F1
#
_cell.length_a   1.000
_cell.length_b   1.000
_cell.length_c   1.000
_cell.angle_alpha   90.00
_cell.angle_beta   90.00
_cell.angle_gamma   90.00
#
_symmetry.space_group_name_H-M   'P 1'
#
loop_
_entity.id
_entity.type
_entity.pdbx_description
1 polymer ?
#
loop_
_entity_poly.entity_id
_entity_poly.type
_entity_poly.pdbx_seq_one_letter_code
_entity_poly.pdbx_strand_id
1 'polypeptide(L)'
;MAAQPLLKAGLRKAIGAGHTTLVWSDPWLPTSPARPPIPCGASFNPSLRVSDLLDPHSHQWKHELLRELVVPEDIPYIQSLQLTRSP
;
A
#
# COMPACT_ATOMS: atom_id res chain seq x y z
N MET A 1 -20.35 -1.40 14.94
CA MET A 1 -19.67 -0.93 13.72
C MET A 1 -18.55 -0.01 14.15
N ALA A 2 -17.30 -0.49 14.21
CA ALA A 2 -16.20 0.33 14.71
C ALA A 2 -14.91 0.03 13.95
N ALA A 3 -14.41 1.03 13.23
CA ALA A 3 -12.99 1.37 13.12
C ALA A 3 -12.91 2.81 12.58
N GLN A 4 -12.05 3.60 13.20
CA GLN A 4 -12.20 5.04 13.43
C GLN A 4 -11.72 5.96 12.28
N PRO A 5 -12.18 7.22 12.26
CA PRO A 5 -11.58 8.32 11.49
C PRO A 5 -10.21 8.70 12.07
N LEU A 6 -9.43 9.56 11.38
CA LEU A 6 -8.08 10.09 11.69
C LEU A 6 -7.03 9.49 10.73
N LEU A 7 -6.30 10.25 9.91
CA LEU A 7 -5.44 11.36 10.29
C LEU A 7 -5.35 12.39 9.15
N LYS A 8 -5.90 13.58 9.40
CA LYS A 8 -5.44 14.82 8.79
C LYS A 8 -4.10 15.21 9.44
N ALA A 9 -3.24 15.86 8.66
CA ALA A 9 -1.99 16.52 9.04
C ALA A 9 -0.74 15.62 9.15
N GLY A 10 0.11 15.69 8.11
CA GLY A 10 1.58 15.73 8.23
C GLY A 10 2.34 14.51 8.78
N LEU A 11 1.67 13.46 9.26
CA LEU A 11 2.32 12.23 9.69
C LEU A 11 2.49 11.30 8.48
N ARG A 12 3.70 10.76 8.28
CA ARG A 12 3.97 9.64 7.36
C ARG A 12 2.84 8.64 7.52
N LYS A 13 1.96 8.53 6.51
CA LYS A 13 0.77 7.68 6.57
C LYS A 13 1.24 6.26 6.88
N ALA A 14 1.12 5.84 8.13
CA ALA A 14 1.10 4.43 8.44
C ALA A 14 -0.14 3.93 7.72
N ILE A 15 0.05 3.25 6.59
CA ILE A 15 -0.99 2.36 6.13
C ILE A 15 -1.13 1.41 7.30
N GLY A 16 -2.32 1.34 7.90
CA GLY A 16 -2.62 0.29 8.86
C GLY A 16 -2.41 -1.08 8.22
N ALA A 17 -3.03 -2.13 8.73
CA ALA A 17 -2.81 -3.46 8.14
C ALA A 17 -3.17 -3.57 6.62
N GLY A 18 -3.76 -2.55 5.99
CA GLY A 18 -3.94 -2.47 4.53
C GLY A 18 -5.10 -3.35 4.04
N HIS A 19 -5.98 -3.75 4.95
CA HIS A 19 -7.08 -4.69 4.70
C HIS A 19 -8.28 -4.02 4.01
N THR A 20 -8.38 -2.68 4.09
CA THR A 20 -9.45 -1.89 3.48
C THR A 20 -8.94 -0.96 2.37
N THR A 21 -7.63 -0.85 2.18
CA THR A 21 -7.02 0.01 1.17
C THR A 21 -6.83 -0.77 -0.12
N LEU A 22 -7.46 -0.31 -1.19
CA LEU A 22 -7.32 -0.84 -2.54
C LEU A 22 -6.05 -0.28 -3.18
N VAL A 23 -5.26 -1.17 -3.78
CA VAL A 23 -3.97 -0.81 -4.37
C VAL A 23 -4.14 0.24 -5.45
N TRP A 24 -5.15 0.10 -6.30
CA TRP A 24 -5.28 0.91 -7.52
C TRP A 24 -6.24 2.09 -7.40
N SER A 25 -7.12 2.07 -6.40
CA SER A 25 -8.16 3.10 -6.25
C SER A 25 -7.83 4.12 -5.16
N ASP A 26 -7.16 3.71 -4.08
CA ASP A 26 -6.88 4.59 -2.96
C ASP A 26 -5.56 5.36 -3.14
N PRO A 27 -5.50 6.66 -2.81
CA PRO A 27 -4.27 7.45 -2.86
C PRO A 27 -3.39 7.21 -1.62
N TRP A 28 -2.69 6.07 -1.62
CA TRP A 28 -1.91 5.60 -0.47
C TRP A 28 -0.40 5.75 -0.61
N LEU A 29 0.14 6.02 -1.81
CA LEU A 29 1.55 6.34 -1.95
C LEU A 29 1.87 7.68 -1.28
N PRO A 30 3.04 7.79 -0.62
CA PRO A 30 3.53 9.01 0.01
C PRO A 30 4.10 10.03 -1.00
N THR A 31 3.37 10.30 -2.08
CA THR A 31 3.68 11.33 -3.08
C THR A 31 2.94 12.64 -2.76
N SER A 32 3.30 13.74 -3.44
CA SER A 32 2.60 15.03 -3.34
C SER A 32 2.06 15.45 -4.73
N PRO A 33 0.74 15.36 -4.99
CA PRO A 33 -0.31 14.82 -4.12
C PRO A 33 -0.22 13.29 -3.95
N ALA A 34 -0.84 12.76 -2.89
CA ALA A 34 -0.90 11.31 -2.68
C ALA A 34 -1.69 10.66 -3.82
N ARG A 35 -1.20 9.54 -4.35
CA ARG A 35 -1.80 8.83 -5.48
C ARG A 35 -1.71 7.31 -5.32
N PRO A 36 -2.46 6.51 -6.10
CA PRO A 36 -2.20 5.07 -6.20
C PRO A 36 -0.94 4.78 -7.05
N PRO A 37 -0.30 3.60 -6.85
CA PRO A 37 0.75 3.11 -7.73
C PRO A 37 0.29 2.92 -9.17
N ILE A 38 1.24 3.10 -10.08
CA ILE A 38 1.02 2.86 -11.51
C ILE A 38 1.21 1.37 -11.78
N PRO A 39 0.24 0.69 -12.43
CA PRO A 39 0.40 -0.71 -12.80
C PRO A 39 1.41 -0.88 -13.95
N CYS A 40 2.27 -1.90 -13.86
CA CYS A 40 3.26 -2.23 -14.89
C CYS A 40 2.80 -3.39 -15.81
N GLY A 41 1.89 -4.25 -15.33
CA GLY A 41 1.43 -5.44 -16.04
C GLY A 41 0.02 -5.34 -16.65
N ALA A 42 -0.30 -6.28 -17.55
CA ALA A 42 -1.64 -6.44 -18.14
C ALA A 42 -2.67 -6.98 -17.13
N SER A 43 -2.21 -7.65 -16.06
CA SER A 43 -3.05 -8.20 -15.00
C SER A 43 -3.38 -7.13 -13.95
N PHE A 44 -4.45 -6.37 -14.22
CA PHE A 44 -5.00 -5.41 -13.27
C PHE A 44 -6.14 -6.05 -12.46
N ASN A 45 -5.88 -6.36 -11.18
CA ASN A 45 -6.94 -6.81 -10.26
C ASN A 45 -7.49 -5.59 -9.48
N PRO A 46 -8.70 -5.08 -9.79
CA PRO A 46 -9.28 -3.91 -9.12
C PRO A 46 -9.59 -4.14 -7.64
N SER A 47 -9.74 -5.39 -7.21
CA SER A 47 -10.02 -5.76 -5.82
C SER A 47 -8.75 -6.03 -5.00
N LEU A 48 -7.57 -5.85 -5.58
CA LEU A 48 -6.29 -6.07 -4.91
C LEU A 48 -6.12 -5.08 -3.74
N ARG A 49 -5.81 -5.62 -2.56
CA ARG A 49 -5.59 -4.82 -1.35
C ARG A 49 -4.10 -4.68 -1.05
N VAL A 50 -3.76 -3.62 -0.33
CA VAL A 50 -2.38 -3.40 0.13
C VAL A 50 -1.90 -4.56 1.01
N SER A 51 -2.80 -5.16 1.80
CA SER A 51 -2.53 -6.39 2.56
C SER A 51 -2.17 -7.60 1.70
N ASP A 52 -2.67 -7.72 0.47
CA ASP A 52 -2.33 -8.84 -0.41
C ASP A 52 -0.87 -8.73 -0.91
N LEU A 53 -0.36 -7.49 -1.02
CA LEU A 53 1.03 -7.18 -1.30
C LEU A 53 1.96 -7.46 -0.12
N LEU A 54 1.40 -7.74 1.06
CA LEU A 54 2.14 -8.09 2.27
C LEU A 54 2.15 -9.60 2.48
N ASP A 55 3.27 -10.09 3.03
CA ASP A 55 3.37 -11.44 3.53
C ASP A 55 2.70 -11.52 4.92
N PRO A 56 1.70 -12.41 5.12
CA PRO A 56 0.93 -12.47 6.36
C PRO A 56 1.73 -12.97 7.56
N HIS A 57 2.87 -13.63 7.36
CA HIS A 57 3.70 -14.20 8.42
C HIS A 57 4.83 -13.26 8.86
N SER A 58 5.53 -12.70 7.88
CA SER A 58 6.68 -11.81 8.09
C SER A 58 6.29 -10.33 8.15
N HIS A 59 5.07 -10.00 7.71
CA HIS A 59 4.57 -8.63 7.62
C HIS A 59 5.53 -7.74 6.82
N GLN A 60 6.04 -8.28 5.71
CA GLN A 60 6.93 -7.60 4.77
C GLN A 60 6.30 -7.53 3.39
N TRP A 61 6.72 -6.55 2.59
CA TRP A 61 6.31 -6.43 1.20
C TRP A 61 6.82 -7.60 0.35
N LYS A 62 5.93 -8.19 -0.46
CA LYS A 62 6.27 -9.20 -1.45
C LYS A 62 6.95 -8.52 -2.64
N HIS A 63 8.28 -8.47 -2.62
CA HIS A 63 9.08 -7.76 -3.62
C HIS A 63 8.85 -8.27 -5.04
N GLU A 64 8.73 -9.58 -5.22
CA GLU A 64 8.43 -10.20 -6.51
C GLU A 64 7.08 -9.73 -7.06
N LEU A 65 6.04 -9.74 -6.22
CA LEU A 65 4.70 -9.28 -6.60
C LEU A 65 4.68 -7.77 -6.90
N LEU A 66 5.42 -6.96 -6.14
CA LEU A 66 5.55 -5.53 -6.43
C LEU A 66 6.23 -5.28 -7.78
N ARG A 67 7.28 -6.02 -8.13
CA ARG A 67 7.97 -5.90 -9.43
C ARG A 67 7.10 -6.31 -10.61
N GLU A 68 6.22 -7.29 -10.43
CA GLU A 68 5.30 -7.75 -11.47
C GLU A 68 4.11 -6.80 -11.67
N LEU A 69 3.59 -6.23 -10.58
CA LEU A 69 2.35 -5.45 -10.61
C LEU A 69 2.59 -3.95 -10.74
N VAL A 70 3.62 -3.41 -10.08
CA VAL A 70 3.84 -1.97 -9.91
C VAL A 70 5.11 -1.54 -10.65
N VAL A 71 5.08 -0.34 -11.23
CA VAL A 71 6.26 0.21 -11.90
C VAL A 71 7.43 0.40 -10.91
N PRO A 72 8.68 0.17 -11.34
CA PRO A 72 9.84 0.22 -10.45
C PRO A 72 10.03 1.57 -9.75
N GLU A 73 9.54 2.67 -10.34
CA GLU A 73 9.60 4.00 -9.73
C GLU A 73 8.74 4.11 -8.46
N ASP A 74 7.66 3.34 -8.36
CA ASP A 74 6.71 3.38 -7.24
C ASP A 74 7.08 2.42 -6.11
N ILE A 75 7.82 1.35 -6.39
CA ILE A 75 8.31 0.38 -5.41
C ILE A 75 9.04 1.02 -4.21
N PRO A 76 10.01 1.95 -4.38
CA PRO A 76 10.71 2.53 -3.22
C PRO A 76 9.77 3.34 -2.31
N TYR A 77 8.73 3.96 -2.87
CA TYR A 77 7.72 4.66 -2.07
C TYR A 77 6.89 3.68 -1.26
N ILE A 78 6.48 2.54 -1.82
CA ILE A 78 5.76 1.48 -1.12
C ILE A 78 6.63 0.91 0.01
N GLN A 79 7.89 0.59 -0.29
CA GLN A 79 8.84 0.06 0.70
C GLN A 79 9.16 1.04 1.83
N SER A 80 9.11 2.36 1.56
CA SER A 80 9.34 3.39 2.57
C SER A 80 8.23 3.47 3.63
N LEU A 81 7.05 2.89 3.35
CA LEU A 81 5.93 2.90 4.28
C LEU A 81 6.26 2.04 5.49
N GLN A 82 6.08 2.65 6.66
CA GLN A 82 6.25 1.97 7.93
C GLN A 82 5.09 0.98 8.11
N LEU A 83 5.39 -0.30 7.99
CA LEU A 83 4.47 -1.37 8.34
C LEU A 83 4.40 -1.44 9.86
N THR A 84 3.47 -0.70 10.45
CA THR A 84 3.28 -0.70 11.90
C THR A 84 2.76 -2.05 12.33
N ARG A 85 3.62 -2.88 12.91
CA ARG A 85 3.23 -4.05 13.67
C ARG A 85 2.51 -3.54 14.91
N SER A 86 1.18 -3.58 14.92
CA SER A 86 0.44 -3.34 16.16
C SER A 86 0.89 -4.40 17.18
N PRO A 87 1.31 -4.00 18.40
CA PRO A 87 1.75 -4.93 19.44
C PRO A 87 0.63 -5.86 19.90
#